data_AF-A0A3D1R605-F1
#
_entry.id   AF-A0A3D1R605-F1
#
_cell.length_a   1.000
_cell.length_b   1.000
_cell.length_c   1.000
_cell.angle_alpha   90.00
_cell.angle_beta   90.00
_cell.angle_gamma   90.00
#
_symmetry.space_group_name_H-M   'P 1'
#
loop_
_entity.id
_entity.type
_entity.pdbx_description
1 polymer ?
#
loop_
_entity_poly.entity_id
_entity_poly.type
_entity_poly.pdbx_seq_one_letter_code
_entity_poly.pdbx_strand_id
1 'polypeptide(L)'
;MLLRRLPLAAVLLLLPSGAAAQRDTTREALSRLEESFALEIEAGGLKVKDLVPVMVVSVSPAFEESKAWFPSAALATLVRVFGSSGLRSCEACMAPRVYAQDGRVEQLSTSPGAAEIVRLDEANRGAAPPARAAVWLDENAEGVSVRLIDLRNSRIVLAENFDASLSERARTTRNTQLARELARRARGDTITHTFFDMVVYPGQHFSFDWTDQWGETNRNLSGLSFSFFDPVVGVGAAYYRVIPSAFNLMVGAKVLMSVPTALVQNISGEDMEVLDPLLSGVLVARLPIGRSNYALTFSLSTNGNVGLGLSLMNITLLPLLP
;
A
#
# COMPACT_ATOMS: atom_id res chain seq x y z
N MET A 1 -13.04 -41.77 44.96
CA MET A 1 -14.09 -40.83 44.50
C MET A 1 -13.55 -39.39 44.40
N LEU A 2 -12.59 -39.10 43.52
CA LEU A 2 -11.98 -37.75 43.45
C LEU A 2 -11.56 -37.27 42.05
N LEU A 3 -11.98 -37.95 40.98
CA LEU A 3 -11.49 -37.68 39.62
C LEU A 3 -12.57 -37.23 38.60
N ARG A 4 -13.74 -36.79 39.05
CA ARG A 4 -14.88 -36.50 38.13
C ARG A 4 -15.36 -35.05 38.07
N ARG A 5 -14.64 -34.08 38.67
CA ARG A 5 -15.09 -32.67 38.74
C ARG A 5 -14.22 -31.64 38.00
N LEU A 6 -13.20 -32.06 37.24
CA LEU A 6 -12.26 -31.13 36.61
C LEU A 6 -12.61 -30.53 35.22
N PRO A 7 -13.63 -30.95 34.44
CA PRO A 7 -13.77 -30.37 33.09
C PRO A 7 -14.60 -29.06 33.05
N LEU A 8 -15.33 -28.70 34.11
CA LEU A 8 -16.18 -27.50 34.10
C LEU A 8 -15.44 -26.21 34.50
N ALA A 9 -14.39 -26.32 35.32
CA ALA A 9 -13.62 -25.15 35.77
C ALA A 9 -12.69 -24.59 34.66
N ALA A 10 -12.22 -25.44 33.75
CA ALA A 10 -11.34 -25.02 32.65
C ALA A 10 -12.10 -24.27 31.53
N VAL A 11 -13.39 -24.58 31.32
CA VAL A 11 -14.23 -23.89 30.33
C VAL A 11 -14.67 -22.50 30.81
N LEU A 12 -14.85 -22.30 32.13
CA LEU A 12 -15.22 -20.99 32.69
C LEU A 12 -14.08 -19.96 32.66
N LEU A 13 -12.81 -20.40 32.65
CA LEU A 13 -11.63 -19.52 32.64
C LEU A 13 -11.28 -18.95 31.25
N LEU A 14 -11.92 -19.46 30.18
CA LEU A 14 -11.69 -19.02 28.79
C LEU A 14 -12.74 -18.02 28.27
N LEU A 15 -13.77 -17.70 29.07
CA LEU A 15 -14.93 -16.94 28.59
C LEU A 15 -14.84 -15.40 28.68
N PRO A 16 -13.94 -14.74 29.44
CA PRO A 16 -13.82 -13.27 29.39
C PRO A 16 -12.70 -12.74 28.48
N SER A 17 -11.87 -13.61 27.87
CA SER A 17 -10.68 -13.18 27.11
C SER A 17 -11.01 -12.39 25.83
N GLY A 18 -12.11 -12.74 25.15
CA GLY A 18 -12.51 -12.09 23.90
C GLY A 18 -12.95 -10.64 24.09
N ALA A 19 -13.66 -10.33 25.17
CA ALA A 19 -14.15 -8.97 25.45
C ALA A 19 -13.02 -7.97 25.76
N ALA A 20 -11.97 -8.42 26.46
CA ALA A 20 -10.79 -7.59 26.72
C ALA A 20 -9.97 -7.36 25.43
N ALA A 21 -9.76 -8.42 24.64
CA ALA A 21 -9.05 -8.32 23.37
C ALA A 21 -9.75 -7.40 22.37
N GLN A 22 -11.09 -7.45 22.29
CA GLN A 22 -11.86 -6.57 21.42
C GLN A 22 -11.74 -5.11 21.85
N ARG A 23 -11.84 -4.82 23.15
CA ARG A 23 -11.70 -3.46 23.67
C ARG A 23 -10.33 -2.86 23.38
N ASP A 24 -9.26 -3.63 23.54
CA ASP A 24 -7.91 -3.18 23.25
C ASP A 24 -7.71 -2.96 21.75
N THR A 25 -8.27 -3.84 20.92
CA THR A 25 -8.25 -3.71 19.44
C THR A 25 -8.97 -2.44 18.98
N THR A 26 -10.19 -2.19 19.46
CA THR A 26 -10.96 -0.99 19.10
C THR A 26 -10.28 0.29 19.60
N ARG A 27 -9.65 0.27 20.79
CA ARG A 27 -8.89 1.41 21.30
C ARG A 27 -7.66 1.72 20.46
N GLU A 28 -6.91 0.70 20.08
CA GLU A 28 -5.76 0.85 19.19
C GLU A 28 -6.21 1.36 17.81
N ALA A 29 -7.30 0.81 17.25
CA ALA A 29 -7.89 1.29 16.01
C ALA A 29 -8.28 2.78 16.07
N LEU A 30 -8.87 3.24 17.18
CA LEU A 30 -9.16 4.66 17.40
C LEU A 30 -7.88 5.52 17.49
N SER A 31 -6.79 4.99 18.06
CA SER A 31 -5.48 5.66 18.06
C SER A 31 -4.90 5.76 16.64
N ARG A 32 -4.97 4.68 15.87
CA ARG A 32 -4.50 4.65 14.47
C ARG A 32 -5.31 5.55 13.54
N LEU A 33 -6.61 5.68 13.80
CA LEU A 33 -7.48 6.65 13.15
C LEU A 33 -6.96 8.08 13.42
N GLU A 34 -6.70 8.42 14.68
CA GLU A 34 -6.18 9.74 15.06
C GLU A 34 -4.84 10.06 14.37
N GLU A 35 -3.89 9.14 14.43
CA GLU A 35 -2.59 9.25 13.77
C GLU A 35 -2.74 9.44 12.25
N SER A 36 -3.61 8.65 11.61
CA SER A 36 -3.82 8.71 10.17
C SER A 36 -4.45 10.05 9.75
N PHE A 37 -5.43 10.54 10.51
CA PHE A 37 -6.01 11.87 10.26
C PHE A 37 -4.96 12.97 10.45
N ALA A 38 -4.13 12.91 11.49
CA ALA A 38 -3.05 13.88 11.69
C ALA A 38 -2.09 13.90 10.49
N LEU A 39 -1.67 12.73 10.01
CA LEU A 39 -0.80 12.60 8.84
C LEU A 39 -1.43 13.15 7.55
N GLU A 40 -2.71 12.85 7.29
CA GLU A 40 -3.41 13.38 6.10
C GLU A 40 -3.59 14.90 6.17
N ILE A 41 -3.75 15.48 7.37
CA ILE A 41 -3.82 16.93 7.58
C ILE A 41 -2.45 17.56 7.34
N GLU A 42 -1.38 17.00 7.89
CA GLU A 42 0.00 17.49 7.72
C GLU A 42 0.48 17.39 6.27
N ALA A 43 0.15 16.30 5.58
CA ALA A 43 0.45 16.10 4.16
C ALA A 43 -0.38 17.00 3.23
N GLY A 44 -1.39 17.71 3.77
CA GLY A 44 -2.29 18.56 3.00
C GLY A 44 -3.37 17.80 2.21
N GLY A 45 -3.49 16.49 2.43
CA GLY A 45 -4.56 15.64 1.88
C GLY A 45 -5.93 16.01 2.44
N LEU A 46 -6.00 16.42 3.71
CA LEU A 46 -7.22 16.84 4.39
C LEU A 46 -7.15 18.29 4.87
N LYS A 47 -7.92 19.18 4.23
CA LYS A 47 -8.02 20.59 4.65
C LYS A 47 -9.12 20.77 5.70
N VAL A 48 -8.77 20.66 6.98
CA VAL A 48 -9.70 20.79 8.12
C VAL A 48 -10.58 22.05 8.04
N LYS A 49 -9.99 23.19 7.65
CA LYS A 49 -10.71 24.47 7.50
C LYS A 49 -11.87 24.40 6.50
N ASP A 50 -11.79 23.52 5.51
CA ASP A 50 -12.83 23.35 4.49
C ASP A 50 -13.95 22.41 4.96
N LEU A 51 -13.70 21.62 6.01
CA LEU A 51 -14.58 20.56 6.52
C LEU A 51 -15.31 20.93 7.81
N VAL A 52 -14.75 21.85 8.60
CA VAL A 52 -15.34 22.34 9.84
C VAL A 52 -16.44 23.39 9.56
N PRO A 53 -17.63 23.31 10.20
CA PRO A 53 -18.04 22.35 11.23
C PRO A 53 -18.35 20.94 10.68
N VAL A 54 -17.83 19.93 11.35
CA VAL A 54 -18.10 18.51 11.06
C VAL A 54 -19.23 18.01 11.97
N MET A 55 -20.23 17.39 11.38
CA MET A 55 -21.36 16.78 12.09
C MET A 55 -21.14 15.29 12.26
N VAL A 56 -21.19 14.80 13.50
CA VAL A 56 -21.19 13.37 13.82
C VAL A 56 -22.60 12.84 13.68
N VAL A 57 -22.79 11.96 12.70
CA VAL A 57 -24.11 11.49 12.26
C VAL A 57 -24.42 10.10 12.79
N SER A 58 -23.40 9.24 12.92
CA SER A 58 -23.51 7.89 13.49
C SER A 58 -22.25 7.59 14.30
N VAL A 59 -22.45 7.02 15.50
CA VAL A 59 -21.41 6.31 16.23
C VAL A 59 -21.99 4.98 16.70
N SER A 60 -21.74 3.91 15.95
CA SER A 60 -22.40 2.62 16.16
C SER A 60 -21.42 1.58 16.70
N PRO A 61 -21.57 1.11 17.95
CA PRO A 61 -20.81 -0.02 18.47
C PRO A 61 -21.31 -1.33 17.85
N ALA A 62 -20.40 -2.26 17.54
CA ALA A 62 -20.75 -3.59 17.02
C ALA A 62 -21.03 -4.60 18.15
N PHE A 63 -20.48 -4.34 19.34
CA PHE A 63 -20.49 -5.28 20.47
C PHE A 63 -21.27 -4.71 21.65
N GLU A 64 -21.95 -5.58 22.40
CA GLU A 64 -22.69 -5.19 23.61
C GLU A 64 -21.76 -4.60 24.66
N GLU A 65 -20.54 -5.13 24.80
CA GLU A 65 -19.54 -4.66 25.75
C GLU A 65 -19.01 -3.26 25.40
N SER A 66 -19.03 -2.91 24.11
CA SER A 66 -18.54 -1.62 23.61
C SER A 66 -19.57 -0.49 23.74
N LYS A 67 -20.87 -0.80 23.89
CA LYS A 67 -21.94 0.21 23.98
C LYS A 67 -21.71 1.27 25.05
N ALA A 68 -21.13 0.89 26.18
CA ALA A 68 -20.95 1.79 27.32
C ALA A 68 -19.82 2.81 27.13
N TRP A 69 -18.84 2.54 26.26
CA TRP A 69 -17.62 3.36 26.19
C TRP A 69 -17.22 3.80 24.78
N PHE A 70 -17.59 3.05 23.74
CA PHE A 70 -17.18 3.34 22.35
C PHE A 70 -17.68 4.70 21.86
N PRO A 71 -18.96 5.10 22.04
CA PRO A 71 -19.42 6.41 21.57
C PRO A 71 -18.63 7.58 22.14
N SER A 72 -18.35 7.55 23.45
CA SER A 72 -17.57 8.58 24.13
C SER A 72 -16.11 8.59 23.67
N ALA A 73 -15.51 7.41 23.46
CA ALA A 73 -14.13 7.30 22.98
C ALA A 73 -13.99 7.80 21.54
N ALA A 74 -14.89 7.40 20.65
CA ALA A 74 -14.94 7.85 19.26
C ALA A 74 -15.12 9.37 19.14
N LEU A 75 -16.06 9.94 19.92
CA LEU A 75 -16.23 11.40 19.98
C LEU A 75 -14.98 12.10 20.51
N ALA A 76 -14.35 11.58 21.56
CA ALA A 76 -13.13 12.16 22.10
C ALA A 76 -11.98 12.14 21.07
N THR A 77 -11.85 11.06 20.30
CA THR A 77 -10.89 10.98 19.19
C THR A 77 -11.17 12.03 18.11
N LEU A 78 -12.43 12.17 17.67
CA LEU A 78 -12.80 13.19 16.69
C LEU A 78 -12.59 14.62 17.20
N VAL A 79 -12.80 14.87 18.50
CA VAL A 79 -12.50 16.17 19.13
C VAL A 79 -11.00 16.47 19.08
N ARG A 80 -10.13 15.47 19.25
CA ARG A 80 -8.67 15.65 19.09
C ARG A 80 -8.27 15.97 17.64
N VAL A 81 -8.96 15.39 16.66
CA VAL A 81 -8.72 15.63 15.23
C VAL A 81 -9.26 16.99 14.73
N PHE A 82 -10.52 17.30 15.01
CA PHE A 82 -11.22 18.47 14.44
C PHE A 82 -11.32 19.67 15.38
N GLY A 83 -10.95 19.50 16.65
CA GLY A 83 -11.13 20.49 17.70
C GLY A 83 -12.55 20.49 18.27
N SER A 84 -12.68 20.86 19.55
CA SER A 84 -13.96 20.86 20.28
C SER A 84 -15.00 21.83 19.69
N SER A 85 -14.56 22.98 19.17
CA SER A 85 -15.43 23.95 18.50
C SER A 85 -15.79 23.56 17.06
N GLY A 86 -15.05 22.60 16.48
CA GLY A 86 -15.21 22.18 15.09
C GLY A 86 -16.16 21.00 14.89
N LEU A 87 -16.58 20.37 15.99
CA LEU A 87 -17.40 19.16 15.98
C LEU A 87 -18.81 19.43 16.52
N ARG A 88 -19.83 18.83 15.90
CA ARG A 88 -21.22 18.86 16.38
C ARG A 88 -21.81 17.45 16.38
N SER A 89 -22.46 17.05 17.46
CA SER A 89 -23.17 15.77 17.52
C SER A 89 -24.61 15.94 17.02
N CYS A 90 -25.04 15.11 16.07
CA CYS A 90 -26.42 15.08 15.60
C CYS A 90 -27.16 13.86 16.16
N GLU A 91 -27.67 13.97 17.39
CA GLU A 91 -28.50 12.92 18.02
C GLU A 91 -29.74 12.59 17.17
N ALA A 92 -30.30 13.62 16.54
CA ALA A 92 -31.41 13.49 15.59
C ALA A 92 -31.10 12.56 14.42
N CYS A 93 -29.84 12.54 13.96
CA CYS A 93 -29.38 11.72 12.85
C CYS A 93 -29.12 10.26 13.26
N MET A 94 -28.84 10.02 14.55
CA MET A 94 -28.59 8.70 15.13
C MET A 94 -29.88 7.94 15.47
N ALA A 95 -31.00 8.65 15.61
CA ALA A 95 -32.29 8.04 15.90
C ALA A 95 -32.87 7.34 14.66
N PRO A 96 -33.37 6.09 14.76
CA PRO A 96 -34.16 5.48 13.71
C PRO A 96 -35.45 6.29 13.50
N ARG A 97 -35.79 6.60 12.25
CA ARG A 97 -36.95 7.44 11.91
C ARG A 97 -37.85 6.77 10.90
N VAL A 98 -39.14 7.00 11.09
CA VAL A 98 -40.20 6.73 10.13
C VAL A 98 -40.74 8.07 9.69
N TYR A 99 -40.62 8.41 8.41
CA TYR A 99 -41.28 9.60 7.84
C TYR A 99 -42.41 9.17 6.93
N ALA A 100 -43.54 9.88 7.05
CA ALA A 100 -44.63 9.82 6.10
C ALA A 100 -44.59 11.13 5.30
N GLN A 101 -44.24 11.05 4.02
CA GLN A 101 -44.46 12.13 3.05
C GLN A 101 -45.60 11.72 2.14
N ASP A 102 -46.47 12.65 1.72
CA ASP A 102 -47.72 12.46 0.96
C ASP A 102 -47.80 11.13 0.17
N GLY A 103 -48.31 10.09 0.84
CA GLY A 103 -48.59 8.77 0.26
C GLY A 103 -47.51 7.68 0.42
N ARG A 104 -46.35 7.94 1.04
CA ARG A 104 -45.29 6.95 1.27
C ARG A 104 -44.73 7.02 2.70
N VAL A 105 -44.81 5.89 3.40
CA VAL A 105 -44.14 5.68 4.69
C VAL A 105 -42.78 5.06 4.40
N GLU A 106 -41.71 5.78 4.71
CA GLU A 106 -40.35 5.28 4.59
C GLU A 106 -39.73 5.16 5.97
N GLN A 107 -39.26 3.95 6.28
CA GLN A 107 -38.47 3.67 7.47
C GLN A 107 -36.99 3.66 7.05
N LEU A 108 -36.26 4.72 7.42
CA LEU A 108 -34.80 4.74 7.24
C LEU A 108 -34.16 4.08 8.46
N SER A 109 -33.50 2.94 8.24
CA SER A 109 -32.60 2.34 9.22
C SER A 109 -31.31 3.17 9.31
N THR A 110 -31.15 3.91 10.42
CA THR A 110 -29.90 4.38 11.05
C THR A 110 -28.78 5.01 10.21
N SER A 111 -28.98 5.34 8.93
CA SER A 111 -27.98 6.04 8.12
C SER A 111 -28.65 7.06 7.17
N PRO A 112 -28.93 8.29 7.65
CA PRO A 112 -29.52 9.31 6.80
C PRO A 112 -28.57 9.70 5.66
N GLY A 113 -29.12 9.91 4.46
CA GLY A 113 -28.35 10.43 3.33
C GLY A 113 -27.94 11.91 3.55
N ALA A 114 -27.00 12.39 2.74
CA ALA A 114 -26.47 13.76 2.85
C ALA A 114 -27.57 14.85 2.83
N ALA A 115 -28.58 14.71 1.96
CA ALA A 115 -29.69 15.65 1.86
C ALA A 115 -30.53 15.72 3.15
N GLU A 116 -30.75 14.58 3.80
CA GLU A 116 -31.48 14.52 5.06
C GLU A 116 -30.67 15.15 6.21
N ILE A 117 -29.35 14.94 6.21
CA ILE A 117 -28.46 15.55 7.21
C ILE A 117 -28.47 17.07 7.07
N VAL A 118 -28.40 17.60 5.85
CA VAL A 118 -28.49 19.05 5.61
C VAL A 118 -29.84 19.59 6.09
N ARG A 119 -30.94 18.89 5.80
CA ARG A 119 -32.28 19.27 6.28
C ARG A 119 -32.37 19.29 7.81
N LEU A 120 -31.79 18.29 8.47
CA LEU A 120 -31.76 18.20 9.94
C LEU A 120 -30.87 19.28 10.56
N ASP A 121 -29.72 19.59 9.95
CA ASP A 121 -28.86 20.71 10.34
C ASP A 121 -29.62 22.04 10.23
N GLU A 122 -30.27 22.30 9.09
CA GLU A 122 -31.05 23.52 8.88
C GLU A 122 -32.17 23.70 9.89
N ALA A 123 -32.90 22.63 10.22
CA ALA A 123 -34.01 22.68 11.15
C ALA A 123 -33.58 22.90 12.61
N ASN A 124 -32.37 22.46 13.00
CA ASN A 124 -31.96 22.40 14.41
C ASN A 124 -30.74 23.28 14.77
N ARG A 125 -30.00 23.83 13.80
CA ARG A 125 -28.76 24.58 14.07
C ARG A 125 -28.96 25.96 14.69
N GLY A 126 -30.16 26.52 14.60
CA GLY A 126 -30.42 27.91 15.00
C GLY A 126 -29.52 28.90 14.26
N ALA A 127 -28.74 29.70 15.00
CA ALA A 127 -27.81 30.70 14.44
C ALA A 127 -26.39 30.15 14.15
N ALA A 128 -26.13 28.86 14.40
CA ALA A 128 -24.82 28.27 14.17
C ALA A 128 -24.51 28.15 12.65
N PRO A 129 -23.23 28.21 12.25
CA PRO A 129 -22.85 28.02 10.84
C PRO A 129 -23.24 26.62 10.33
N PRO A 130 -23.58 26.48 9.04
CA PRO A 130 -23.99 25.20 8.44
C PRO A 130 -22.88 24.14 8.55
N ALA A 131 -23.28 22.87 8.67
CA ALA A 131 -22.30 21.78 8.68
C ALA A 131 -21.70 21.65 7.28
N ARG A 132 -20.37 21.52 7.21
CA ARG A 132 -19.68 21.34 5.92
C ARG A 132 -19.38 19.88 5.62
N ALA A 133 -19.22 19.06 6.64
CA ALA A 133 -19.00 17.64 6.48
C ALA A 133 -19.82 16.82 7.49
N ALA A 134 -20.08 15.58 7.13
CA ALA A 134 -20.70 14.57 7.98
C ALA A 134 -19.76 13.39 8.18
N VAL A 135 -19.68 12.88 9.41
CA VAL A 135 -18.85 11.74 9.77
C VAL A 135 -19.66 10.61 10.39
N TRP A 136 -19.40 9.38 9.94
CA TRP A 136 -19.91 8.13 10.49
C TRP A 136 -18.74 7.33 11.04
N LEU A 137 -18.89 6.79 12.25
CA LEU A 137 -17.94 5.89 12.86
C LEU A 137 -18.66 4.63 13.30
N ASP A 138 -18.29 3.51 12.72
CA ASP A 138 -18.90 2.22 13.03
C ASP A 138 -17.80 1.28 13.51
N GLU A 139 -17.97 0.72 14.70
CA GLU A 139 -17.10 -0.36 15.19
C GLU A 139 -17.42 -1.63 14.41
N ASN A 140 -16.41 -2.44 14.11
CA ASN A 140 -16.55 -3.73 13.47
C ASN A 140 -15.59 -4.75 14.12
N ALA A 141 -15.60 -6.00 13.63
CA ALA A 141 -14.77 -7.06 14.20
C ALA A 141 -13.26 -6.82 14.08
N GLU A 142 -12.82 -6.02 13.10
CA GLU A 142 -11.41 -5.77 12.83
C GLU A 142 -10.92 -4.44 13.43
N GLY A 143 -11.83 -3.53 13.76
CA GLY A 143 -11.53 -2.23 14.34
C GLY A 143 -12.65 -1.20 14.14
N VAL A 144 -12.34 -0.09 13.46
CA VAL A 144 -13.27 1.05 13.29
C VAL A 144 -13.32 1.50 11.84
N SER A 145 -14.52 1.53 11.26
CA SER A 145 -14.82 2.13 9.97
C SER A 145 -15.10 3.62 10.13
N VAL A 146 -14.49 4.45 9.28
CA VAL A 146 -14.79 5.87 9.20
C VAL A 146 -15.23 6.23 7.81
N ARG A 147 -16.31 7.00 7.73
CA ARG A 147 -16.74 7.67 6.50
C ARG A 147 -16.91 9.15 6.77
N LEU A 148 -16.24 9.98 5.98
CA LEU A 148 -16.32 11.43 6.02
C LEU A 148 -16.79 11.94 4.65
N ILE A 149 -17.90 12.67 4.63
CA ILE A 149 -18.52 13.18 3.40
C ILE A 149 -18.66 14.70 3.49
N ASP A 150 -18.27 15.41 2.43
CA ASP A 150 -18.55 16.84 2.28
C ASP A 150 -20.02 17.03 1.89
N LEU A 151 -20.77 17.75 2.72
CA LEU A 151 -22.22 17.92 2.57
C LEU A 151 -22.58 18.87 1.42
N ARG A 152 -21.65 19.68 0.92
CA ARG A 152 -21.92 20.64 -0.17
C ARG A 152 -22.04 19.98 -1.53
N ASN A 153 -21.32 18.88 -1.74
CA ASN A 153 -21.22 18.19 -3.03
C ASN A 153 -21.36 16.67 -2.91
N SER A 154 -21.67 16.16 -1.72
CA SER A 154 -21.78 14.72 -1.42
C SER A 154 -20.51 13.92 -1.75
N ARG A 155 -19.35 14.58 -1.82
CA ARG A 155 -18.07 13.92 -2.11
C ARG A 155 -17.59 13.18 -0.87
N ILE A 156 -17.24 11.91 -1.05
CA ILE A 156 -16.52 11.15 -0.03
C ILE A 156 -15.11 11.75 0.10
N VAL A 157 -14.83 12.32 1.26
CA VAL A 157 -13.53 12.90 1.61
C VAL A 157 -12.60 11.81 2.12
N LEU A 158 -13.13 10.91 2.95
CA LEU A 158 -12.42 9.76 3.48
C LEU A 158 -13.41 8.61 3.67
N ALA A 159 -13.03 7.39 3.30
CA ALA A 159 -13.78 6.18 3.62
C ALA A 159 -12.78 5.04 3.81
N GLU A 160 -12.50 4.70 5.07
CA GLU A 160 -11.45 3.74 5.42
C GLU A 160 -11.83 2.90 6.63
N ASN A 161 -11.21 1.72 6.71
CA ASN A 161 -11.18 0.88 7.90
C ASN A 161 -9.84 1.03 8.61
N PHE A 162 -9.90 1.27 9.91
CA PHE A 162 -8.75 1.30 10.80
C PHE A 162 -8.78 0.05 11.67
N ASP A 163 -7.83 -0.85 11.45
CA ASP A 163 -7.50 -1.96 12.32
C ASP A 163 -6.26 -1.62 13.16
N ALA A 164 -6.06 -2.34 14.27
CA ALA A 164 -4.91 -2.14 15.16
C ALA A 164 -3.55 -2.24 14.43
N SER A 165 -3.50 -3.04 13.36
CA SER A 165 -2.27 -3.30 12.59
C SER A 165 -2.17 -2.53 11.27
N LEU A 166 -3.16 -1.72 10.90
CA LEU A 166 -3.27 -1.05 9.59
C LEU A 166 -3.14 -2.01 8.39
N SER A 167 -3.44 -3.29 8.59
CA SER A 167 -3.25 -4.36 7.61
C SER A 167 -4.22 -4.23 6.44
N GLU A 168 -5.46 -3.80 6.71
CA GLU A 168 -6.47 -3.53 5.68
C GLU A 168 -6.04 -2.37 4.77
N ARG A 169 -5.53 -1.28 5.35
CA ARG A 169 -5.01 -0.13 4.60
C ARG A 169 -3.81 -0.52 3.75
N ALA A 170 -2.86 -1.29 4.31
CA ALA A 170 -1.70 -1.79 3.57
C ALA A 170 -2.12 -2.69 2.39
N ARG A 171 -3.09 -3.58 2.60
CA ARG A 171 -3.63 -4.46 1.55
C ARG A 171 -4.34 -3.68 0.45
N THR A 172 -5.20 -2.72 0.82
CA THR A 172 -5.94 -1.86 -0.13
C THR A 172 -4.99 -1.02 -0.96
N THR A 173 -3.98 -0.42 -0.33
CA THR A 173 -2.95 0.37 -1.01
C THR A 173 -2.16 -0.49 -1.99
N ARG A 174 -1.71 -1.68 -1.57
CA ARG A 174 -0.98 -2.63 -2.43
C ARG A 174 -1.81 -3.04 -3.64
N ASN A 175 -3.08 -3.40 -3.44
CA ASN A 175 -3.96 -3.82 -4.52
C ASN A 175 -4.25 -2.68 -5.50
N THR A 176 -4.44 -1.45 -5.00
CA THR A 176 -4.64 -0.27 -5.83
C THR A 176 -3.41 0.04 -6.67
N GLN A 177 -2.21 -0.03 -6.08
CA GLN A 177 -0.96 0.14 -6.80
C GLN A 177 -0.79 -0.93 -7.88
N LEU A 178 -1.05 -2.20 -7.56
CA LEU A 178 -0.99 -3.29 -8.52
C LEU A 178 -1.97 -3.08 -9.68
N ALA A 179 -3.22 -2.72 -9.39
CA ALA A 179 -4.23 -2.46 -10.42
C ALA A 179 -3.83 -1.28 -11.32
N ARG A 180 -3.25 -0.21 -10.75
CA ARG A 180 -2.72 0.91 -11.53
C ARG A 180 -1.58 0.48 -12.44
N GLU A 181 -0.63 -0.31 -11.94
CA GLU A 181 0.49 -0.84 -12.74
C GLU A 181 0.00 -1.78 -13.85
N LEU A 182 -0.97 -2.66 -13.59
CA LEU A 182 -1.58 -3.51 -14.62
C LEU A 182 -2.29 -2.68 -15.70
N ALA A 183 -3.03 -1.63 -15.30
CA ALA A 183 -3.68 -0.73 -16.24
C ALA A 183 -2.67 0.06 -17.09
N ARG A 184 -1.52 0.43 -16.52
CA ARG A 184 -0.41 1.07 -17.25
C ARG A 184 0.21 0.12 -18.28
N ARG A 185 0.46 -1.13 -17.90
CA ARG A 185 0.92 -2.18 -18.83
C ARG A 185 -0.08 -2.39 -19.98
N ALA A 186 -1.37 -2.46 -19.67
CA ALA A 186 -2.42 -2.64 -20.67
C ALA A 186 -2.51 -1.47 -21.67
N ARG A 187 -2.13 -0.24 -21.27
CA ARG A 187 -2.03 0.92 -22.15
C ARG A 187 -0.70 1.03 -22.91
N GLY A 188 0.29 0.19 -22.59
CA GLY A 188 1.64 0.31 -23.14
C GLY A 188 2.46 1.45 -22.54
N ASP A 189 2.08 1.97 -21.36
CA ASP A 189 2.83 3.05 -20.67
C ASP A 189 4.19 2.56 -20.10
N THR A 190 4.35 1.23 -19.99
CA THR A 190 5.59 0.58 -19.53
C THR A 190 6.52 0.36 -20.71
N ILE A 191 7.71 0.97 -20.67
CA ILE A 191 8.72 0.79 -21.71
C ILE A 191 9.65 -0.34 -21.28
N THR A 192 9.75 -1.34 -22.14
CA THR A 192 10.73 -2.41 -22.03
C THR A 192 12.08 -1.92 -22.55
N HIS A 193 13.13 -2.17 -21.76
CA HIS A 193 14.50 -1.87 -22.10
C HIS A 193 15.35 -3.13 -22.09
N THR A 194 16.19 -3.22 -23.11
CA THR A 194 17.23 -4.24 -23.22
C THR A 194 18.58 -3.61 -22.96
N PHE A 195 19.36 -4.14 -22.02
CA PHE A 195 20.73 -3.72 -21.77
C PHE A 195 21.69 -4.84 -22.12
N PHE A 196 22.80 -4.51 -22.77
CA PHE A 196 23.93 -5.42 -22.90
C PHE A 196 25.15 -4.77 -22.31
N ASP A 197 25.61 -5.30 -21.18
CA ASP A 197 26.80 -4.83 -20.49
C ASP A 197 28.00 -5.64 -20.98
N MET A 198 28.98 -4.93 -21.51
CA MET A 198 30.30 -5.44 -21.90
C MET A 198 31.33 -4.89 -20.93
N VAL A 199 31.62 -5.63 -19.87
CA VAL A 199 32.65 -5.32 -18.90
C VAL A 199 33.92 -6.06 -19.31
N VAL A 200 35.03 -5.35 -19.46
CA VAL A 200 36.25 -5.91 -20.10
C VAL A 200 37.50 -5.81 -19.24
N TYR A 201 37.49 -5.06 -18.12
CA TYR A 201 38.67 -4.88 -17.27
C TYR A 201 38.30 -4.61 -15.79
N PRO A 202 39.03 -5.18 -14.80
CA PRO A 202 40.01 -6.28 -14.89
C PRO A 202 39.37 -7.67 -15.12
N GLY A 203 38.07 -7.85 -14.84
CA GLY A 203 37.30 -9.06 -15.16
C GLY A 203 36.44 -8.87 -16.40
N GLN A 204 36.29 -9.93 -17.22
CA GLN A 204 35.36 -9.94 -18.34
C GLN A 204 33.98 -10.39 -17.86
N HIS A 205 32.96 -9.55 -18.05
CA HIS A 205 31.59 -9.90 -17.72
C HIS A 205 30.65 -9.38 -18.80
N PHE A 206 29.96 -10.30 -19.45
CA PHE A 206 28.97 -10.01 -20.47
C PHE A 206 27.59 -10.38 -19.93
N SER A 207 26.69 -9.41 -19.86
CA SER A 207 25.31 -9.68 -19.45
C SER A 207 24.29 -8.98 -20.32
N PHE A 208 23.15 -9.63 -20.49
CA PHE A 208 21.98 -9.15 -21.19
C PHE A 208 20.84 -9.02 -20.19
N ASP A 209 20.33 -7.81 -20.02
CA ASP A 209 19.20 -7.56 -19.15
C ASP A 209 17.98 -7.18 -19.97
N TRP A 210 16.87 -7.85 -19.69
CA TRP A 210 15.55 -7.46 -20.14
C TRP A 210 14.81 -6.89 -18.95
N THR A 211 14.51 -5.59 -18.97
CA THR A 211 13.86 -4.91 -17.84
C THR A 211 12.68 -4.06 -18.28
N ASP A 212 11.66 -3.98 -17.44
CA ASP A 212 10.50 -3.11 -17.65
C ASP A 212 10.52 -1.94 -16.68
N GLN A 213 10.20 -0.74 -17.19
CA GLN A 213 9.98 0.44 -16.36
C GLN A 213 8.64 0.37 -15.62
N TRP A 214 8.63 0.79 -14.36
CA TRP A 214 7.43 0.84 -13.52
C TRP A 214 7.46 2.00 -12.51
N GLY A 215 6.31 2.23 -11.86
CA GLY A 215 6.10 3.32 -10.90
C GLY A 215 5.77 4.65 -11.59
N GLU A 216 5.16 5.59 -10.85
CA GLU A 216 4.55 6.81 -11.41
C GLU A 216 5.51 7.66 -12.27
N THR A 217 6.80 7.59 -11.96
CA THR A 217 7.85 8.38 -12.64
C THR A 217 8.68 7.57 -13.65
N ASN A 218 8.38 6.27 -13.86
CA ASN A 218 9.15 5.37 -14.73
C ASN A 218 10.65 5.30 -14.42
N ARG A 219 11.03 5.55 -13.15
CA ARG A 219 12.44 5.57 -12.73
C ARG A 219 12.96 4.22 -12.29
N ASN A 220 12.08 3.27 -12.00
CA ASN A 220 12.46 1.94 -11.54
C ASN A 220 12.36 0.98 -12.71
N LEU A 221 13.38 0.15 -12.88
CA LEU A 221 13.45 -0.90 -13.88
C LEU A 221 13.64 -2.22 -13.15
N SER A 222 12.90 -3.24 -13.54
CA SER A 222 13.11 -4.60 -13.03
C SER A 222 12.89 -5.63 -14.12
N GLY A 223 13.63 -6.73 -14.07
CA GLY A 223 13.39 -7.85 -14.96
C GLY A 223 14.45 -8.94 -14.85
N LEU A 224 14.73 -9.58 -15.97
CA LEU A 224 15.61 -10.74 -16.05
C LEU A 224 17.00 -10.35 -16.54
N SER A 225 18.01 -11.04 -16.05
CA SER A 225 19.39 -10.89 -16.47
C SER A 225 19.97 -12.24 -16.87
N PHE A 226 20.69 -12.26 -17.98
CA PHE A 226 21.42 -13.40 -18.50
C PHE A 226 22.90 -13.04 -18.57
N SER A 227 23.77 -13.78 -17.90
CA SER A 227 25.22 -13.60 -17.94
C SER A 227 25.85 -14.69 -18.81
N PHE A 228 26.82 -14.34 -19.66
CA PHE A 228 27.44 -15.26 -20.62
C PHE A 228 28.92 -15.58 -20.32
N PHE A 229 29.58 -14.84 -19.43
CA PHE A 229 30.97 -15.08 -19.04
C PHE A 229 31.20 -14.66 -17.58
N ASP A 230 31.82 -15.56 -16.82
CA ASP A 230 32.19 -15.52 -15.39
C ASP A 230 31.16 -14.89 -14.41
N PRO A 231 30.49 -15.72 -13.56
CA PRO A 231 30.56 -17.18 -13.53
C PRO A 231 29.71 -17.77 -14.68
N VAL A 232 30.15 -18.93 -15.18
CA VAL A 232 29.53 -19.77 -16.22
C VAL A 232 28.02 -19.57 -16.30
N VAL A 233 27.53 -19.13 -17.46
CA VAL A 233 26.12 -18.92 -17.86
C VAL A 233 25.14 -18.81 -16.69
N GLY A 234 24.74 -17.58 -16.35
CA GLY A 234 23.85 -17.32 -15.22
C GLY A 234 22.51 -16.74 -15.64
N VAL A 235 21.44 -17.10 -14.95
CA VAL A 235 20.13 -16.45 -15.08
C VAL A 235 19.77 -15.82 -13.74
N GLY A 236 19.18 -14.64 -13.77
CA GLY A 236 18.91 -13.89 -12.56
C GLY A 236 17.87 -12.81 -12.71
N ALA A 237 17.68 -12.08 -11.62
CA ALA A 237 16.85 -10.90 -11.56
C ALA A 237 17.72 -9.65 -11.52
N ALA A 238 17.28 -8.60 -12.20
CA ALA A 238 17.90 -7.29 -12.19
C ALA A 238 16.91 -6.24 -11.68
N TYR A 239 17.41 -5.30 -10.88
CA TYR A 239 16.69 -4.11 -10.46
C TYR A 239 17.58 -2.89 -10.62
N TYR A 240 17.07 -1.86 -11.28
CA TYR A 240 17.76 -0.58 -11.47
C TYR A 240 16.85 0.59 -11.12
N ARG A 241 17.48 1.69 -10.71
CA ARG A 241 16.82 2.97 -10.47
C ARG A 241 17.60 4.09 -11.15
N VAL A 242 16.88 4.93 -11.88
CA VAL A 242 17.42 6.15 -12.49
C VAL A 242 17.40 7.29 -11.47
N ILE A 243 18.53 7.98 -11.33
CA ILE A 243 18.72 9.16 -10.46
C ILE A 243 18.85 10.40 -11.35
N PRO A 244 17.76 11.16 -11.56
CA PRO A 244 17.79 12.31 -12.49
C PRO A 244 18.74 13.42 -12.06
N SER A 245 18.91 13.63 -10.76
CA SER A 245 19.80 14.65 -10.19
C SER A 245 21.29 14.35 -10.41
N ALA A 246 21.63 13.12 -10.80
CA ALA A 246 23.01 12.68 -11.02
C ALA A 246 23.24 12.33 -12.50
N PHE A 247 22.94 13.27 -13.42
CA PHE A 247 23.11 13.07 -14.87
C PHE A 247 22.37 11.84 -15.42
N ASN A 248 21.19 11.53 -14.86
CA ASN A 248 20.44 10.30 -15.16
C ASN A 248 21.24 9.01 -14.92
N LEU A 249 22.15 9.00 -13.94
CA LEU A 249 22.86 7.82 -13.51
C LEU A 249 21.85 6.73 -13.13
N MET A 250 22.01 5.56 -13.73
CA MET A 250 21.24 4.38 -13.39
C MET A 250 22.05 3.52 -12.43
N VAL A 251 21.52 3.23 -11.25
CA VAL A 251 22.18 2.43 -10.23
C VAL A 251 21.29 1.27 -9.84
N GLY A 252 21.85 0.09 -9.64
CA GLY A 252 21.09 -1.05 -9.18
C GLY A 252 21.92 -2.28 -8.91
N ALA A 253 21.23 -3.41 -8.84
CA ALA A 253 21.82 -4.69 -8.51
C ALA A 253 21.20 -5.80 -9.34
N LYS A 254 22.02 -6.81 -9.62
CA LYS A 254 21.61 -8.09 -10.18
C LYS A 254 21.91 -9.19 -9.18
N VAL A 255 21.05 -10.18 -9.14
CA VAL A 255 21.30 -11.44 -8.44
C VAL A 255 21.30 -12.52 -9.49
N LEU A 256 22.46 -13.08 -9.75
CA LEU A 256 22.70 -14.10 -10.75
C LEU A 256 22.90 -15.45 -10.07
N MET A 257 22.22 -16.48 -10.55
CA MET A 257 22.50 -17.86 -10.17
C MET A 257 23.15 -18.54 -11.37
N SER A 258 24.33 -19.13 -11.17
CA SER A 258 24.95 -19.93 -12.23
C SER A 258 24.05 -21.12 -12.56
N VAL A 259 23.87 -21.42 -13.85
CA VAL A 259 23.13 -22.61 -14.27
C VAL A 259 23.88 -23.84 -13.73
N PRO A 260 23.17 -24.80 -13.09
CA PRO A 260 23.81 -25.99 -12.55
C PRO A 260 24.67 -26.69 -13.60
N THR A 261 25.89 -27.09 -13.21
CA THR A 261 26.84 -27.79 -14.08
C THR A 261 26.24 -29.06 -14.70
N ALA A 262 25.28 -29.72 -14.03
CA ALA A 262 24.54 -30.87 -14.56
C ALA A 262 23.69 -30.58 -15.81
N LEU A 263 23.17 -29.36 -15.96
CA LEU A 263 22.44 -28.93 -17.17
C LEU A 263 23.42 -28.66 -18.33
N VAL A 264 24.62 -28.17 -18.01
CA VAL A 264 25.68 -27.92 -18.99
C VAL A 264 26.31 -29.23 -19.46
N GLN A 265 26.61 -30.16 -18.56
CA GLN A 265 27.17 -31.50 -18.87
C GLN A 265 26.28 -32.30 -19.84
N ASN A 266 24.96 -32.27 -19.67
CA ASN A 266 24.02 -32.96 -20.57
C ASN A 266 23.99 -32.39 -22.00
N ILE A 267 24.44 -31.14 -22.18
CA ILE A 267 24.47 -30.46 -23.48
C ILE A 267 25.86 -30.53 -24.10
N SER A 268 26.93 -30.41 -23.30
CA SER A 268 28.32 -30.36 -23.79
C SER A 268 29.01 -31.72 -23.88
N GLY A 269 28.53 -32.75 -23.17
CA GLY A 269 29.11 -34.10 -23.21
C GLY A 269 30.51 -34.22 -22.58
N GLU A 270 30.97 -33.21 -21.85
CA GLU A 270 32.24 -33.21 -21.13
C GLU A 270 32.03 -33.37 -19.62
N ASP A 271 32.82 -34.27 -18.99
CA ASP A 271 32.86 -34.46 -17.53
C ASP A 271 33.47 -33.22 -16.86
N MET A 272 32.64 -32.24 -16.53
CA MET A 272 33.05 -31.08 -15.72
C MET A 272 32.88 -31.38 -14.22
N GLU A 273 33.75 -30.87 -13.36
CA GLU A 273 33.54 -30.95 -11.90
C GLU A 273 32.21 -30.27 -11.51
N VAL A 274 31.45 -30.91 -10.62
CA VAL A 274 30.18 -30.41 -10.11
C VAL A 274 30.46 -29.20 -9.21
N LEU A 275 30.42 -28.01 -9.81
CA LEU A 275 30.34 -26.75 -9.08
C LEU A 275 28.89 -26.51 -8.66
N ASP A 276 28.67 -26.42 -7.34
CA ASP A 276 27.40 -25.98 -6.76
C ASP A 276 26.94 -24.65 -7.37
N PRO A 277 25.61 -24.41 -7.50
CA PRO A 277 25.11 -23.15 -8.05
C PRO A 277 25.61 -21.97 -7.21
N LEU A 278 26.48 -21.16 -7.80
CA LEU A 278 27.04 -19.98 -7.16
C LEU A 278 26.04 -18.83 -7.28
N LEU A 279 25.49 -18.40 -6.15
CA LEU A 279 24.71 -17.16 -6.07
C LEU A 279 25.66 -15.96 -6.07
N SER A 280 25.59 -15.13 -7.10
CA SER A 280 26.44 -13.95 -7.27
C SER A 280 25.60 -12.67 -7.26
N GLY A 281 25.89 -11.78 -6.33
CA GLY A 281 25.34 -10.42 -6.33
C GLY A 281 26.24 -9.50 -7.15
N VAL A 282 25.67 -8.71 -8.07
CA VAL A 282 26.41 -7.75 -8.89
C VAL A 282 25.78 -6.38 -8.74
N LEU A 283 26.49 -5.43 -8.14
CA LEU A 283 26.12 -4.02 -8.18
C LEU A 283 26.50 -3.44 -9.53
N VAL A 284 25.62 -2.65 -10.13
CA VAL A 284 25.84 -2.02 -11.44
C VAL A 284 25.49 -0.54 -11.38
N ALA A 285 26.38 0.30 -11.92
CA ALA A 285 26.12 1.70 -12.18
C ALA A 285 26.36 2.01 -13.66
N ARG A 286 25.39 2.64 -14.32
CA ARG A 286 25.46 3.04 -15.73
C ARG A 286 25.32 4.55 -15.86
N LEU A 287 26.34 5.19 -16.42
CA LEU A 287 26.35 6.62 -16.72
C LEU A 287 26.10 6.80 -18.22
N PRO A 288 24.94 7.33 -18.65
CA PRO A 288 24.66 7.54 -20.06
C PRO A 288 25.62 8.54 -20.70
N ILE A 289 26.07 8.24 -21.92
CA ILE A 289 26.96 9.11 -22.70
C ILE A 289 26.08 10.02 -23.57
N GLY A 290 25.84 11.24 -23.11
CA GLY A 290 25.05 12.24 -23.83
C GLY A 290 23.62 11.78 -24.13
N ARG A 291 23.18 11.91 -25.38
CA ARG A 291 21.86 11.44 -25.87
C ARG A 291 21.97 10.14 -26.69
N SER A 292 22.93 9.30 -26.36
CA SER A 292 23.18 8.06 -27.11
C SER A 292 22.65 6.83 -26.38
N ASN A 293 22.63 5.69 -27.07
CA ASN A 293 22.30 4.39 -26.50
C ASN A 293 23.49 3.73 -25.77
N TYR A 294 24.57 4.48 -25.54
CA TYR A 294 25.77 3.99 -24.88
C TYR A 294 25.85 4.57 -23.47
N ALA A 295 26.29 3.74 -22.52
CA ALA A 295 26.59 4.17 -21.17
C ALA A 295 27.94 3.58 -20.72
N LEU A 296 28.67 4.32 -19.89
CA LEU A 296 29.79 3.75 -19.13
C LEU A 296 29.19 2.87 -18.03
N THR A 297 29.62 1.63 -17.92
CA THR A 297 29.13 0.70 -16.90
C THR A 297 30.24 0.35 -15.93
N PHE A 298 29.89 0.36 -14.64
CA PHE A 298 30.71 -0.11 -13.54
C PHE A 298 29.99 -1.26 -12.87
N SER A 299 30.69 -2.36 -12.64
CA SER A 299 30.17 -3.52 -11.92
C SER A 299 31.05 -3.90 -10.75
N LEU A 300 30.42 -4.38 -9.68
CA LEU A 300 31.09 -4.95 -8.52
C LEU A 300 30.35 -6.21 -8.08
N SER A 301 31.02 -7.37 -8.13
CA SER A 301 30.44 -8.65 -7.74
C SER A 301 30.84 -9.08 -6.33
N THR A 302 30.00 -9.90 -5.69
CA THR A 302 30.29 -10.55 -4.41
C THR A 302 31.48 -11.51 -4.47
N ASN A 303 31.88 -11.94 -5.67
CA ASN A 303 33.05 -12.79 -5.88
C ASN A 303 34.36 -11.98 -5.96
N GLY A 304 34.29 -10.67 -5.67
CA GLY A 304 35.46 -9.77 -5.70
C GLY A 304 35.79 -9.23 -7.09
N ASN A 305 34.99 -9.55 -8.12
CA ASN A 305 35.21 -9.03 -9.46
C ASN A 305 34.72 -7.58 -9.55
N VAL A 306 35.64 -6.66 -9.78
CA VAL A 306 35.33 -5.27 -10.14
C VAL A 306 35.48 -5.15 -11.66
N GLY A 307 34.63 -4.35 -12.27
CA GLY A 307 34.56 -4.25 -13.72
C GLY A 307 34.22 -2.85 -14.20
N LEU A 308 34.90 -2.42 -15.25
CA LEU A 308 34.57 -1.24 -16.03
C LEU A 308 34.34 -1.62 -17.49
N GLY A 309 33.39 -0.96 -18.14
CA GLY A 309 33.09 -1.23 -19.53
C GLY A 309 32.02 -0.33 -20.13
N LEU A 310 31.34 -0.87 -21.14
CA LEU A 310 30.28 -0.18 -21.88
C LEU A 310 28.97 -0.95 -21.77
N SER A 311 27.88 -0.24 -21.56
CA SER A 311 26.52 -0.76 -21.64
C SER A 311 25.84 -0.20 -22.87
N LEU A 312 25.20 -1.07 -23.62
CA LEU A 312 24.39 -0.74 -24.79
C LEU A 312 22.91 -0.87 -24.42
N MET A 313 22.13 0.17 -24.67
CA MET A 313 20.69 0.19 -24.42
C MET A 313 19.91 -0.02 -25.72
N ASN A 314 18.84 -0.81 -25.64
CA ASN A 314 17.90 -1.13 -26.72
C ASN A 314 18.62 -1.71 -27.96
N ILE A 315 19.48 -2.71 -27.77
CA ILE A 315 20.09 -3.36 -28.93
C ILE A 315 19.02 -4.17 -29.66
N THR A 316 18.71 -3.76 -30.87
CA THR A 316 17.98 -4.55 -31.87
C THR A 316 18.89 -5.64 -32.42
N LEU A 317 19.29 -6.61 -31.59
CA LEU A 317 20.11 -7.77 -32.00
C LEU A 317 19.26 -9.03 -32.24
N LEU A 318 17.98 -9.01 -31.86
CA LEU A 318 17.03 -10.06 -32.18
C LEU A 318 16.16 -9.61 -33.36
N PRO A 319 16.32 -10.19 -34.57
CA PRO A 319 15.58 -9.76 -35.76
C PRO A 319 14.11 -10.19 -35.78
N LEU A 320 13.62 -10.85 -34.74
CA LEU A 320 12.30 -11.47 -34.71
C LEU A 320 11.78 -11.48 -33.28
N LEU A 321 11.13 -10.41 -32.85
CA LEU A 321 9.96 -10.41 -31.97
C LEU A 321 9.47 -8.94 -31.91
N PRO A 322 8.19 -8.68 -32.24
CA PRO A 322 7.63 -7.33 -32.34
C PRO A 322 7.59 -6.59 -30.99
#